data_AF-Q28RB1-F1
#
_entry.id   AF-Q28RB1-F1
#
_cell.length_a   1.000
_cell.length_b   1.000
_cell.length_c   1.000
_cell.angle_alpha   90.00
_cell.angle_beta   90.00
_cell.angle_gamma   90.00
#
_symmetry.space_group_name_H-M   'P 1'
#
loop_
_entity.id
_entity.type
_entity.pdbx_description
1 polymer ?
#
loop_
_entity_poly.entity_id
_entity_poly.type
_entity_poly.pdbx_seq_one_letter_code
_entity_poly.pdbx_strand_id
1 'polypeptide(L)'
;MTNLGYLALRYLLWMIGLRILYIAAVNFLFIPNSLGSAVILASVPAMDIGRQAVLRATAPLEFADWAKVWAVMISVYLIVNVILIAMLVPAFRAAFADPVGLQLIILTSGGVALLLALFLWIGARIGARG
;
A
#
# COMPACT_ATOMS: atom_id res chain seq x y z
N MET A 1 -7.27 -11.19 18.98
CA MET A 1 -7.46 -11.09 17.50
C MET A 1 -7.03 -9.72 17.03
N THR A 2 -6.16 -9.63 16.02
CA THR A 2 -5.67 -8.36 15.47
C THR A 2 -6.84 -7.55 14.91
N ASN A 3 -6.99 -6.29 15.33
CA ASN A 3 -8.06 -5.42 14.85
C ASN A 3 -7.74 -4.94 13.42
N LEU A 4 -8.25 -5.67 12.42
CA LEU A 4 -8.03 -5.40 11.00
C LEU A 4 -8.54 -4.01 10.59
N GLY A 5 -9.66 -3.55 11.16
CA GLY A 5 -10.22 -2.22 10.86
C GLY A 5 -9.27 -1.10 11.27
N TYR A 6 -8.65 -1.21 12.45
CA TYR A 6 -7.63 -0.26 12.91
C TYR A 6 -6.40 -0.24 11.99
N LEU A 7 -5.89 -1.41 11.58
CA LEU A 7 -4.75 -1.49 10.66
C LEU A 7 -5.07 -0.92 9.29
N ALA A 8 -6.28 -1.18 8.77
CA ALA A 8 -6.77 -0.63 7.52
C ALA A 8 -6.87 0.89 7.57
N LEU A 9 -7.45 1.45 8.64
CA LEU A 9 -7.56 2.90 8.82
C LEU A 9 -6.18 3.55 8.92
N ARG A 10 -5.25 2.92 9.66
CA ARG A 10 -3.86 3.40 9.77
C ARG A 10 -3.17 3.40 8.40
N TYR A 11 -3.36 2.35 7.61
CA TYR A 11 -2.82 2.29 6.25
C TYR A 11 -3.43 3.36 5.34
N LEU A 12 -4.74 3.56 5.43
CA LEU A 12 -5.46 4.58 4.66
C LEU A 12 -4.94 5.99 4.99
N LEU A 13 -4.80 6.32 6.28
CA LEU A 13 -4.25 7.60 6.73
C LEU A 13 -2.82 7.80 6.22
N TRP A 14 -2.00 6.76 6.26
CA TRP A 14 -0.66 6.78 5.68
C TRP A 14 -0.67 7.07 4.19
N MET A 15 -1.54 6.39 3.42
CA MET A 15 -1.64 6.62 1.98
C MET A 15 -2.07 8.06 1.66
N ILE A 16 -3.04 8.60 2.40
CA ILE A 16 -3.49 9.98 2.21
C ILE A 16 -2.35 10.96 2.53
N GLY A 17 -1.69 10.80 3.69
CA GLY A 17 -0.60 11.66 4.13
C GLY A 17 0.60 11.62 3.17
N LEU A 18 1.05 10.42 2.79
CA LEU A 18 2.16 10.26 1.85
C LEU A 18 1.84 10.80 0.47
N ARG A 19 0.58 10.71 0.02
CA ARG A 19 0.19 11.27 -1.27
C ARG A 19 0.27 12.79 -1.28
N ILE A 20 -0.16 13.45 -0.21
CA ILE A 20 -0.01 14.91 -0.05
C ILE A 20 1.47 15.29 -0.04
N LEU A 21 2.28 14.59 0.76
CA LEU A 21 3.73 14.84 0.85
C LEU A 21 4.43 14.59 -0.49
N TYR A 22 4.06 13.54 -1.22
CA TYR A 22 4.65 13.22 -2.52
C TYR A 22 4.30 14.25 -3.58
N ILE A 23 3.04 14.70 -3.63
CA ILE A 23 2.63 15.78 -4.52
C ILE A 23 3.45 17.03 -4.20
N ALA A 24 3.59 17.40 -2.93
CA ALA A 24 4.43 18.53 -2.55
C ALA A 24 5.89 18.31 -2.99
N ALA A 25 6.46 17.12 -2.75
CA ALA A 25 7.84 16.84 -3.10
C ALA A 25 8.10 16.85 -4.62
N VAL A 26 7.19 16.33 -5.43
CA VAL A 26 7.31 16.38 -6.90
C VAL A 26 7.21 17.82 -7.41
N ASN A 27 6.27 18.61 -6.88
CA ASN A 27 6.03 19.98 -7.36
C ASN A 27 7.07 20.99 -6.84
N PHE A 28 7.60 20.81 -5.62
CA PHE A 28 8.49 21.78 -4.98
C PHE A 28 9.95 21.34 -4.91
N LEU A 29 10.24 20.02 -4.92
CA LEU A 29 11.60 19.48 -4.80
C LEU A 29 12.10 18.81 -6.08
N PHE A 30 11.36 18.92 -7.19
CA PHE A 30 11.68 18.32 -8.49
C PHE A 30 12.02 16.83 -8.43
N ILE A 31 11.43 16.10 -7.48
CA ILE A 31 11.66 14.66 -7.38
C ILE A 31 11.10 13.98 -8.64
N PRO A 32 11.87 13.11 -9.31
CA PRO A 32 11.40 12.40 -10.49
C PRO A 32 10.15 11.57 -10.16
N ASN A 33 9.05 11.85 -10.87
CA ASN A 33 7.83 11.07 -10.76
C ASN A 33 7.99 9.73 -11.50
N SER A 34 8.56 8.75 -10.81
CA SER A 34 8.83 7.42 -11.36
C SER A 34 7.90 6.37 -10.76
N LEU A 35 7.60 5.33 -11.55
CA LEU A 35 6.81 4.18 -11.08
C LEU A 35 7.41 3.55 -9.82
N GLY A 36 8.74 3.42 -9.76
CA GLY A 36 9.44 2.90 -8.58
C GLY A 36 9.16 3.72 -7.32
N SER A 37 9.20 5.05 -7.41
CA SER A 37 8.89 5.93 -6.26
C SER A 37 7.45 5.77 -5.78
N ALA A 38 6.48 5.67 -6.70
CA ALA A 38 5.07 5.46 -6.35
C ALA A 38 4.85 4.11 -5.66
N VAL A 39 5.46 3.05 -6.18
CA VAL A 39 5.37 1.70 -5.61
C VAL A 39 5.99 1.66 -4.20
N ILE A 40 7.18 2.22 -4.02
CA ILE A 40 7.87 2.24 -2.72
C ILE A 40 7.03 3.03 -1.71
N LEU A 41 6.60 4.24 -2.06
CA LEU A 41 5.83 5.10 -1.14
C LEU A 41 4.51 4.46 -0.72
N ALA A 42 3.80 3.81 -1.64
CA ALA A 42 2.57 3.09 -1.30
C ALA A 42 2.82 1.88 -0.37
N SER A 43 4.01 1.30 -0.41
CA SER A 43 4.32 0.05 0.28
C SER A 43 5.02 0.22 1.63
N VAL A 44 5.83 1.27 1.80
CA VAL A 44 6.61 1.56 3.03
C VAL A 44 5.79 1.47 4.33
N PRO A 45 4.53 1.98 4.40
CA PRO A 45 3.72 1.88 5.62
C PRO A 45 3.45 0.45 6.12
N ALA A 46 3.58 -0.57 5.25
CA ALA A 46 3.44 -1.97 5.65
C ALA A 46 4.45 -2.40 6.70
N MET A 47 5.63 -1.77 6.75
CA MET A 47 6.63 -2.06 7.78
C MET A 47 6.15 -1.65 9.16
N ASP A 48 5.60 -0.44 9.31
CA ASP A 48 5.04 0.02 10.57
C ASP A 48 3.80 -0.80 10.97
N ILE A 49 2.93 -1.12 10.00
CA ILE A 49 1.75 -1.96 10.22
C ILE A 49 2.15 -3.36 10.68
N GLY A 50 3.12 -3.99 10.03
CA GLY A 50 3.64 -5.29 10.43
C GLY A 50 4.21 -5.27 11.85
N ARG A 51 4.97 -4.23 12.19
CA ARG A 51 5.48 -4.04 13.55
C ARG A 51 4.36 -3.91 14.57
N GLN A 52 3.36 -3.07 14.30
CA GLN A 52 2.23 -2.88 15.21
C GLN A 52 1.34 -4.11 15.34
N ALA A 53 1.17 -4.87 14.25
CA ALA A 53 0.41 -6.10 14.27
C ALA A 53 1.04 -7.08 15.27
N VAL A 54 2.37 -7.23 15.29
CA VAL A 54 3.07 -8.07 16.28
C VAL A 54 2.94 -7.51 17.69
N LEU A 55 3.26 -6.23 17.90
CA LEU A 55 3.26 -5.61 19.24
C LEU A 55 1.89 -5.61 19.91
N ARG A 56 0.81 -5.64 19.14
CA ARG A 56 -0.58 -5.65 19.64
C ARG A 56 -1.24 -7.01 19.54
N ALA A 57 -0.54 -8.03 19.05
CA ALA A 57 -1.09 -9.37 18.96
C ALA A 57 -1.17 -9.98 20.36
N THR A 58 -2.35 -10.49 20.72
CA THR A 58 -2.56 -11.23 21.97
C THR A 58 -2.12 -12.69 21.88
N ALA A 59 -1.74 -13.14 20.68
CA ALA A 59 -1.33 -14.51 20.36
C ALA A 59 -0.38 -14.47 19.14
N PRO A 60 0.43 -15.51 18.90
CA PRO A 60 1.27 -15.61 17.71
C PRO A 60 0.43 -15.49 16.44
N LEU A 61 0.87 -14.66 15.49
CA LEU A 61 0.20 -14.49 14.22
C LEU A 61 0.60 -15.61 13.25
N GLU A 62 -0.39 -16.36 12.79
CA GLU A 62 -0.20 -17.41 11.79
C GLU A 62 -0.13 -16.82 10.38
N PHE A 63 0.32 -17.64 9.43
CA PHE A 63 0.40 -17.25 8.02
C PHE A 63 -0.94 -16.73 7.48
N ALA A 64 -2.05 -17.37 7.87
CA ALA A 64 -3.39 -16.96 7.45
C ALA A 64 -3.75 -15.52 7.92
N ASP A 65 -3.29 -15.10 9.10
CA ASP A 65 -3.55 -13.76 9.60
C ASP A 65 -2.70 -12.71 8.87
N TRP A 66 -1.46 -13.05 8.53
CA TRP A 66 -0.62 -12.20 7.69
C TRP A 66 -1.21 -12.04 6.28
N ALA A 67 -1.73 -13.12 5.69
CA ALA A 67 -2.41 -13.08 4.41
C ALA A 67 -3.65 -12.16 4.46
N LYS A 68 -4.42 -12.17 5.55
CA LYS A 68 -5.55 -11.24 5.74
C LYS A 68 -5.10 -9.79 5.82
N VAL A 69 -4.06 -9.49 6.62
CA VAL A 69 -3.53 -8.12 6.73
C VAL A 69 -3.05 -7.64 5.37
N TRP A 70 -2.27 -8.45 4.67
CA TRP A 70 -1.81 -8.13 3.32
C TRP A 70 -2.97 -7.91 2.34
N ALA A 71 -3.98 -8.80 2.36
CA ALA A 71 -5.15 -8.71 1.49
C ALA A 71 -5.96 -7.43 1.75
N VAL A 72 -6.10 -7.03 3.01
CA VAL A 72 -6.74 -5.76 3.38
C VAL A 72 -5.93 -4.59 2.84
N MET A 73 -4.61 -4.59 3.01
CA MET A 73 -3.76 -3.50 2.53
C MET A 73 -3.82 -3.33 1.01
N ILE A 74 -3.68 -4.42 0.24
CA ILE A 74 -3.77 -4.34 -1.21
C ILE A 74 -5.19 -3.92 -1.66
N SER A 75 -6.23 -4.37 -0.96
CA SER A 75 -7.61 -3.94 -1.26
C SER A 75 -7.79 -2.44 -1.05
N VAL A 76 -7.32 -1.88 0.06
CA VAL A 76 -7.39 -0.42 0.30
C VAL A 76 -6.59 0.32 -0.77
N TYR A 77 -5.40 -0.16 -1.14
CA TYR A 77 -4.60 0.43 -2.22
C TYR A 77 -5.37 0.47 -3.54
N LEU A 78 -5.93 -0.67 -3.97
CA LEU A 78 -6.68 -0.79 -5.22
C LEU A 78 -7.94 0.08 -5.20
N ILE A 79 -8.70 0.08 -4.09
CA ILE A 79 -9.89 0.91 -3.97
C ILE A 79 -9.54 2.39 -4.14
N VAL A 80 -8.53 2.88 -3.42
CA VAL A 80 -8.21 4.31 -3.38
C VAL A 80 -7.48 4.79 -4.63
N ASN A 81 -6.53 4.00 -5.15
CA ASN A 81 -5.64 4.45 -6.22
C ASN A 81 -6.03 3.95 -7.60
N VAL A 82 -6.91 2.96 -7.69
CA VAL A 82 -7.28 2.35 -8.97
C VAL A 82 -8.78 2.52 -9.21
N ILE A 83 -9.62 1.93 -8.36
CA ILE A 83 -11.07 1.87 -8.56
C ILE A 83 -11.70 3.26 -8.43
N LEU A 84 -11.45 3.96 -7.33
CA LEU A 84 -12.01 5.29 -7.08
C LEU A 84 -11.60 6.29 -8.17
N ILE A 85 -10.32 6.26 -8.59
CA ILE A 85 -9.83 7.13 -9.65
C ILE A 85 -10.47 6.79 -10.99
N ALA A 86 -10.61 5.50 -11.34
CA ALA A 86 -11.28 5.08 -12.57
C ALA A 86 -12.77 5.47 -12.61
N MET A 87 -13.43 5.51 -11.45
CA MET A 87 -14.80 5.96 -11.34
C MET A 87 -14.93 7.47 -11.57
N LEU A 88 -14.00 8.26 -11.04
CA LEU A 88 -14.08 9.72 -11.04
C LEU A 88 -13.42 10.37 -12.28
N VAL A 89 -12.42 9.73 -12.89
CA VAL A 89 -11.60 10.31 -13.95
C VAL A 89 -11.78 9.51 -15.25
N PRO A 90 -12.52 10.04 -16.24
CA PRO A 90 -12.76 9.36 -17.52
C PRO A 90 -11.48 8.98 -18.27
N ALA A 91 -10.45 9.83 -18.23
CA ALA A 91 -9.15 9.56 -18.85
C ALA A 91 -8.45 8.34 -18.22
N PHE A 92 -8.56 8.18 -16.89
CA PHE A 92 -7.99 7.02 -16.19
C PHE A 92 -8.78 5.75 -16.49
N ARG A 93 -10.10 5.87 -16.66
CA ARG A 93 -10.94 4.75 -17.10
C ARG A 93 -10.57 4.25 -18.51
N ALA A 94 -10.29 5.18 -19.43
CA ALA A 94 -9.85 4.84 -20.78
C ALA A 94 -8.53 4.05 -20.78
N ALA A 95 -7.66 4.26 -19.78
CA ALA A 95 -6.42 3.51 -19.64
C ALA A 95 -6.62 2.00 -19.38
N PHE A 96 -7.80 1.56 -18.92
CA PHE A 96 -8.12 0.12 -18.81
C PHE A 96 -8.47 -0.52 -20.15
N ALA A 97 -8.91 0.27 -21.13
CA ALA A 97 -9.20 -0.20 -22.48
C ALA A 97 -7.96 -0.16 -23.39
N ASP A 98 -6.90 0.53 -22.98
CA ASP A 98 -5.61 0.59 -23.66
C ASP A 98 -4.65 -0.50 -23.13
N PRO A 99 -4.09 -1.37 -23.98
CA PRO A 99 -3.14 -2.40 -23.56
C PRO A 99 -1.93 -1.87 -22.77
N VAL A 100 -1.40 -0.69 -23.15
CA VAL A 100 -0.24 -0.10 -22.47
C VAL A 100 -0.63 0.46 -21.11
N GLY A 101 -1.73 1.22 -21.04
CA GLY A 101 -2.28 1.71 -19.77
C GLY A 101 -2.61 0.57 -18.78
N LEU A 102 -3.23 -0.51 -19.27
CA LEU A 102 -3.55 -1.67 -18.46
C LEU A 102 -2.27 -2.36 -17.94
N GLN A 103 -1.25 -2.51 -18.79
CA GLN A 103 0.04 -3.08 -18.39
C GLN A 103 0.69 -2.25 -17.28
N LEU A 104 0.66 -0.91 -17.36
CA LEU A 104 1.21 -0.04 -16.32
C LEU A 104 0.46 -0.17 -14.99
N ILE A 105 -0.87 -0.26 -15.03
CA ILE A 105 -1.69 -0.47 -13.82
C ILE A 105 -1.36 -1.82 -13.16
N ILE A 106 -1.25 -2.88 -13.97
CA ILE A 106 -0.90 -4.22 -13.49
C ILE A 106 0.50 -4.23 -12.88
N LEU A 107 1.50 -3.68 -13.59
CA LEU A 107 2.89 -3.65 -13.10
C LEU A 107 3.01 -2.84 -11.81
N THR A 108 2.33 -1.70 -11.72
CA THR A 108 2.36 -0.86 -10.52
C THR A 108 1.66 -1.55 -9.35
N SER A 109 0.47 -2.09 -9.58
CA SER A 109 -0.30 -2.78 -8.53
C SER A 109 0.40 -4.06 -8.06
N GLY A 110 0.98 -4.83 -8.99
CA GLY A 110 1.76 -6.01 -8.68
C GLY A 110 3.05 -5.68 -7.92
N GLY A 111 3.74 -4.61 -8.33
CA GLY A 111 4.90 -4.09 -7.60
C GLY A 111 4.57 -3.70 -6.17
N VAL A 112 3.43 -3.00 -5.98
CA VAL A 112 2.94 -2.64 -4.64
C VAL A 112 2.59 -3.89 -3.84
N ALA A 113 1.88 -4.86 -4.43
CA ALA A 113 1.51 -6.09 -3.76
C ALA A 113 2.75 -6.88 -3.24
N LEU A 114 3.80 -6.96 -4.06
CA LEU A 114 5.05 -7.62 -3.69
C LEU A 114 5.81 -6.85 -2.59
N LEU A 115 5.97 -5.53 -2.75
CA LEU A 115 6.68 -4.71 -1.76
C LEU A 115 5.91 -4.59 -0.44
N LEU A 116 4.57 -4.61 -0.48
CA LEU A 116 3.73 -4.72 0.70
C LEU A 116 4.05 -5.99 1.48
N ALA A 117 4.11 -7.15 0.80
CA ALA A 117 4.45 -8.41 1.45
C ALA A 117 5.86 -8.37 2.07
N LEU A 118 6.84 -7.83 1.34
CA LEU A 118 8.21 -7.68 1.83
C LEU A 118 8.28 -6.78 3.06
N PHE A 119 7.69 -5.58 3.00
CA PHE A 119 7.74 -4.64 4.11
C PHE A 119 6.94 -5.11 5.31
N LEU A 120 5.81 -5.78 5.10
CA LEU A 120 5.05 -6.43 6.17
C LEU A 120 5.90 -7.47 6.90
N TRP A 121 6.63 -8.30 6.13
CA TRP A 121 7.56 -9.29 6.69
C TRP A 121 8.70 -8.63 7.48
N ILE A 122 9.30 -7.56 6.96
CA ILE A 122 10.34 -6.79 7.67
C ILE A 122 9.76 -6.22 8.97
N GLY A 123 8.59 -5.61 8.91
CA GLY A 123 7.88 -5.06 10.07
C GLY A 123 7.63 -6.10 11.16
N ALA A 124 7.17 -7.29 10.76
CA ALA A 124 6.95 -8.40 11.66
C ALA A 124 8.25 -8.83 12.38
N ARG A 125 9.37 -8.90 11.65
CA ARG A 125 10.69 -9.24 12.23
C ARG A 125 11.20 -8.18 13.20
N ILE A 126 10.95 -6.90 12.91
CA ILE A 126 11.29 -5.80 13.82
C ILE A 126 10.45 -5.88 15.09
N GLY A 127 9.13 -6.10 14.96
CA GLY A 127 8.21 -6.21 16.09
C GLY A 127 8.47 -7.43 16.98
N ALA A 128 9.03 -8.52 16.44
CA ALA A 128 9.36 -9.72 17.20
C ALA A 128 10.69 -9.64 17.96
N ARG A 129 11.53 -8.62 17.71
CA ARG A 129 12.85 -8.44 18.35
C ARG A 129 12.85 -7.40 19.46
N GLY A 130 11.80 -6.60 19.59
CA GLY A 130 11.65 -5.56 20.63
C GLY A 130 10.68 -6.01 21.70
#